data_AF-A0A2H9MJM3-F1
#
_entry.id   AF-A0A2H9MJM3-F1
#
_cell.length_a   1.000
_cell.length_b   1.000
_cell.length_c   1.000
_cell.angle_alpha   90.00
_cell.angle_beta   90.00
_cell.angle_gamma   90.00
#
_symmetry.space_group_name_H-M   'P 1'
#
loop_
_entity.id
_entity.type
_entity.pdbx_description
1 polymer ?
#
loop_
_entity_poly.entity_id
_entity_poly.type
_entity_poly.pdbx_seq_one_letter_code
_entity_poly.pdbx_strand_id
1 'polypeptide(L)' 'DGYGASEAPRGTLYYHYKIDEKGIITCANILTPTAQNLKNLEEDGKMFLEKILDIPKEKIVHNLGMLVRAYDPCISCSVH' A
#
# COMPACT_ATOMS: atom_id res chain seq x y z
N ASP A 1 -10.37 20.74 12.55
CA ASP A 1 -10.02 19.36 12.16
C ASP A 1 -10.67 19.10 10.81
N GLY A 2 -9.95 18.49 9.86
CA GLY A 2 -10.41 18.31 8.48
C GLY A 2 -9.98 16.97 7.92
N TYR A 3 -10.92 16.25 7.30
CA TYR A 3 -10.72 14.95 6.71
C TYR A 3 -11.07 14.98 5.23
N GLY A 4 -10.25 14.33 4.41
CA GLY A 4 -10.49 14.16 2.98
C GLY A 4 -10.28 12.71 2.60
N ALA A 5 -11.11 12.21 1.68
CA ALA A 5 -10.94 10.91 1.07
C ALA A 5 -11.13 11.05 -0.44
N SER A 6 -10.29 10.36 -1.20
CA SER A 6 -10.39 10.29 -2.65
C SER A 6 -9.99 8.91 -3.14
N GLU A 7 -10.60 8.44 -4.23
CA GLU A 7 -10.16 7.24 -4.92
C GLU A 7 -8.94 7.56 -5.79
N ALA A 8 -7.77 7.08 -5.36
CA ALA A 8 -6.58 7.05 -6.20
C ALA A 8 -6.58 5.77 -7.05
N PRO A 9 -5.76 5.67 -8.11
CA PRO A 9 -5.74 4.49 -8.97
C PRO A 9 -5.44 3.16 -8.25
N ARG A 10 -4.85 3.23 -7.05
CA ARG A 10 -4.40 2.08 -6.24
C ARG A 10 -5.28 1.80 -5.03
N GLY A 11 -6.41 2.50 -4.92
CA GLY A 11 -7.38 2.41 -3.82
C GLY A 11 -7.62 3.75 -3.12
N THR A 12 -8.33 3.71 -1.99
CA THR A 12 -8.73 4.90 -1.26
C THR A 12 -7.55 5.58 -0.57
N LEU A 13 -7.43 6.88 -0.75
CA LEU A 13 -6.42 7.73 -0.15
C LEU A 13 -7.08 8.67 0.85
N TYR A 14 -6.63 8.62 2.11
CA TYR A 14 -7.16 9.46 3.19
C TYR A 14 -6.16 10.51 3.62
N TYR A 15 -6.68 11.70 3.92
CA TYR A 15 -5.93 12.81 4.47
C TYR A 15 -6.63 13.35 5.70
N HIS A 16 -5.86 13.69 6.72
CA HIS A 16 -6.33 14.31 7.95
C HIS A 16 -5.40 15.47 8.29
N TYR A 17 -5.97 16.66 8.42
CA TYR A 17 -5.23 17.87 8.78
C TYR A 17 -5.87 18.58 9.98
N LYS A 18 -5.03 19.07 10.89
CA LYS A 18 -5.44 20.03 11.92
C LYS A 18 -4.86 21.39 11.58
N ILE A 19 -5.71 22.40 11.62
CA ILE A 19 -5.37 23.79 11.28
C ILE A 19 -5.67 24.65 12.52
N ASP A 20 -4.74 25.54 12.89
CA ASP A 20 -4.94 26.50 13.98
C ASP A 20 -5.76 27.73 13.53
N GLU A 21 -6.02 28.65 14.47
CA GLU A 21 -6.81 29.87 14.21
C GLU A 21 -6.16 30.83 13.20
N LYS A 22 -4.85 30.68 12.92
CA LYS A 22 -4.10 31.48 11.95
C LYS A 22 -4.04 30.81 10.57
N GLY A 23 -4.69 29.65 10.40
CA GLY A 23 -4.68 28.90 9.15
C GLY A 23 -3.43 28.03 8.97
N ILE A 24 -2.64 27.77 10.02
CA ILE A 24 -1.42 26.97 9.94
C ILE A 24 -1.71 25.50 10.26
N ILE A 25 -1.17 24.59 9.45
CA ILE A 25 -1.27 23.15 9.69
C ILE A 25 -0.42 22.78 10.92
N THR A 26 -1.06 22.24 11.94
CA THR A 26 -0.42 21.77 13.19
C THR A 26 -0.28 20.25 13.24
N CYS A 27 -1.02 19.51 12.41
CA CYS A 27 -0.93 18.07 12.28
C CYS A 27 -1.35 17.66 10.86
N ALA A 28 -0.65 16.68 10.30
CA ALA A 28 -0.98 16.04 9.04
C ALA A 28 -0.83 14.52 9.22
N ASN A 29 -1.84 13.76 8.77
CA ASN A 29 -1.81 12.31 8.72
C ASN A 29 -2.37 11.86 7.37
N ILE A 30 -1.67 10.96 6.70
CA ILE A 30 -1.98 10.50 5.35
C ILE A 30 -2.00 8.98 5.38
N LEU A 31 -3.11 8.36 4.97
CA LEU A 31 -3.22 6.90 4.84
C LEU A 31 -3.31 6.54 3.38
N THR A 32 -2.25 5.92 2.89
CA THR A 32 -2.04 5.71 1.46
C THR A 32 -2.62 4.37 1.01
N PRO A 33 -3.10 4.26 -0.23
CA PRO A 33 -3.72 3.02 -0.70
C PRO A 33 -2.75 1.84 -0.68
N THR A 34 -1.50 2.07 -1.12
CA THR A 34 -0.47 1.03 -1.12
C THR A 34 -0.14 0.53 0.29
N ALA A 35 -0.07 1.43 1.28
CA ALA A 35 0.19 1.02 2.67
C ALA A 35 -0.96 0.19 3.24
N GLN A 36 -2.20 0.51 2.88
CA GLN A 36 -3.37 -0.28 3.26
C GLN A 36 -3.33 -1.70 2.69
N ASN A 37 -2.87 -1.86 1.44
CA ASN A 37 -2.80 -3.15 0.76
C ASN A 37 -1.58 -3.99 1.14
N LEU A 38 -0.59 -3.43 1.84
CA LEU A 38 0.68 -4.12 2.15
C LEU A 38 0.44 -5.42 2.94
N LYS A 39 -0.47 -5.38 3.92
CA LYS A 39 -0.81 -6.57 4.72
C LYS A 39 -1.37 -7.70 3.86
N ASN A 40 -2.32 -7.38 2.96
CA ASN A 40 -2.90 -8.37 2.06
C ASN A 40 -1.84 -8.95 1.12
N LEU A 41 -0.96 -8.10 0.59
CA LEU A 41 0.15 -8.54 -0.25
C LEU A 41 1.09 -9.52 0.48
N GLU A 42 1.40 -9.27 1.76
CA GLU A 42 2.23 -10.18 2.56
C GLU A 42 1.53 -11.52 2.83
N GLU A 43 0.25 -11.49 3.18
CA GLU A 43 -0.55 -12.69 3.44
C GLU A 43 -0.71 -13.54 2.16
N ASP A 44 -1.07 -12.91 1.04
CA ASP A 44 -1.16 -13.56 -0.27
C ASP A 44 0.19 -14.11 -0.71
N GLY A 45 1.28 -13.38 -0.45
CA GLY A 45 2.64 -13.82 -0.75
C GLY A 45 2.99 -15.12 -0.04
N LYS A 46 2.65 -15.24 1.25
CA LYS A 46 2.85 -16.46 2.03
C LYS A 46 1.99 -17.61 1.49
N MET A 47 0.69 -17.37 1.32
CA MET A 47 -0.25 -18.38 0.81
C MET A 47 0.10 -18.86 -0.60
N PHE A 48 0.62 -17.97 -1.45
CA PHE A 48 1.02 -18.31 -2.80
C PHE A 48 2.35 -19.06 -2.82
N LEU A 49 3.32 -18.66 -1.99
CA LEU A 49 4.60 -19.34 -1.85
C LEU A 49 4.41 -20.82 -1.48
N GLU A 50 3.53 -21.12 -0.51
CA GLU A 50 3.21 -22.49 -0.09
C GLU A 50 2.75 -23.39 -1.25
N LYS A 51 2.11 -22.82 -2.27
CA LYS A 51 1.59 -23.55 -3.44
C LYS A 51 2.63 -23.80 -4.53
N ILE A 52 3.78 -23.13 -4.47
CA ILE A 52 4.79 -23.14 -5.55
C ILE A 52 6.17 -23.59 -5.07
N LEU A 53 6.29 -24.19 -3.88
CA LEU A 53 7.59 -24.60 -3.32
C LEU A 53 8.33 -25.66 -4.17
N ASP A 54 7.61 -26.44 -4.98
CA ASP A 54 8.18 -27.55 -5.77
C ASP A 54 8.85 -27.10 -7.09
N ILE A 55 8.86 -25.80 -7.40
CA ILE A 55 9.47 -25.27 -8.63
C ILE A 55 10.84 -24.64 -8.34
N PRO A 56 11.72 -24.48 -9.35
CA PRO A 56 13.00 -23.80 -9.18
C PRO A 56 12.86 -22.39 -8.58
N LYS A 57 13.80 -22.02 -7.72
CA LYS A 57 13.82 -20.74 -6.99
C LYS A 57 13.63 -19.53 -7.90
N GLU A 58 14.23 -19.53 -9.08
CA GLU A 58 14.14 -18.44 -10.06
C GLU A 58 12.69 -18.24 -10.53
N LYS A 59 11.94 -19.32 -10.70
CA LYS A 59 10.51 -19.27 -11.05
C LYS A 59 9.66 -18.82 -9.86
N ILE A 60 10.00 -19.21 -8.63
CA ILE A 60 9.34 -18.72 -7.41
C ILE A 60 9.49 -17.19 -7.31
N VAL A 61 10.73 -16.69 -7.45
CA VAL A 61 11.02 -15.24 -7.39
C VAL A 61 10.27 -14.50 -8.49
N HIS A 62 10.25 -15.03 -9.72
CA HIS A 62 9.50 -14.44 -10.82
C HIS A 62 7.99 -14.37 -10.52
N ASN A 63 7.40 -15.47 -10.05
CA ASN A 63 5.98 -15.56 -9.74
C ASN A 63 5.58 -14.63 -8.58
N LEU A 64 6.39 -14.57 -7.51
CA LEU A 64 6.18 -13.60 -6.42
C LEU A 64 6.33 -12.16 -6.92
N GLY A 65 7.27 -11.88 -7.82
CA GLY A 65 7.40 -10.58 -8.46
C GLY A 65 6.15 -10.20 -9.28
N MET A 66 5.50 -11.16 -9.94
CA MET A 66 4.21 -10.91 -10.60
C MET A 66 3.10 -10.63 -9.60
N LEU A 67 3.02 -11.36 -8.49
CA LEU A 67 2.04 -11.10 -7.42
C LEU A 67 2.18 -9.67 -6.88
N VAL A 68 3.40 -9.25 -6.55
CA VAL A 68 3.66 -7.87 -6.11
C VAL A 68 3.16 -6.85 -7.15
N ARG A 69 3.42 -7.08 -8.44
CA ARG A 69 2.97 -6.17 -9.52
C ARG A 69 1.47 -6.19 -9.75
N ALA A 70 0.77 -7.29 -9.44
CA ALA A 70 -0.68 -7.38 -9.55
C ALA A 70 -1.39 -6.39 -8.60
N TYR A 71 -0.74 -6.02 -7.49
CA TYR A 71 -1.20 -4.99 -6.56
C TYR A 71 -0.87 -3.55 -6.99
N ASP A 72 -0.14 -3.36 -8.11
CA ASP A 72 0.39 -2.07 -8.59
C ASP A 72 0.94 -1.16 -7.48
N PRO A 73 1.86 -1.63 -6.62
CA PRO A 73 2.32 -0.86 -5.48
C PRO A 73 3.13 0.34 -5.93
N CYS A 74 2.68 1.55 -5.59
CA CYS A 74 3.52 2.73 -5.64
C CYS A 74 4.32 2.84 -4.34
N ILE A 75 5.58 2.38 -4.34
CA ILE A 75 6.47 2.36 -3.16
C ILE A 75 6.79 3.77 -2.66
N SER A 76 7.05 4.71 -3.56
CA SER A 76 7.24 6.13 -3.18
C SER A 76 5.98 6.70 -2.54
N CYS A 77 4.81 6.18 -2.91
CA CYS A 77 3.53 6.62 -2.36
C CYS A 77 3.16 5.94 -1.03
N SER A 78 3.89 4.91 -0.57
CA SER A 78 3.44 4.11 0.57
C SER A 78 4.10 4.50 1.90
N VAL A 79 5.10 5.38 1.86
CA VAL A 79 6.01 5.67 2.99
C VAL A 79 5.81 7.05 3.62
N HIS A 80 4.79 7.78 3.16
CA HIS A 80 4.46 9.13 3.63
C HIS A 80 3.29 9.15 4.62
#